data_AF-A0A1C3ERU2-F1
#
_entry.id   AF-A0A1C3ERU2-F1
#
_cell.length_a   1.000
_cell.length_b   1.000
_cell.length_c   1.000
_cell.angle_alpha   90.00
_cell.angle_beta   90.00
_cell.angle_gamma   90.00
#
_symmetry.space_group_name_H-M   'P 1'
#
loop_
_entity.id
_entity.type
_entity.pdbx_description
1 polymer ?
#
loop_
_entity_poly.entity_id
_entity_poly.type
_entity_poly.pdbx_seq_one_letter_code
_entity_poly.pdbx_strand_id
1 'polypeptide(L)'
;MRYLLIIVIVTLIGCVSPVAKLTPHLSLDNQEKVNIEDKRDVKKLRGEFLSNLITSCDYGVERLGEDRTEPLRLELLADVLSSKYGNMFSGKSVKVYSFDVYSNRAIIFRHIAFGSAGVQGELMKLATEPFFDDCALDSSLGAYTKEEVTTPYSPIIILFDVEYDKQRVQTRTVFSPEEEFMGQYNSPDGADALYRAIETAIDDMVLELGAVTAQSTK
;
A
#
# COMPACT_ATOMS: atom_id res chain seq x y z
N MET A 1 41.81 -40.21 11.14
CA MET A 1 40.41 -39.90 10.76
C MET A 1 39.70 -39.22 11.96
N ARG A 2 39.93 -37.92 12.17
CA ARG A 2 39.40 -37.20 13.35
C ARG A 2 39.14 -35.69 13.12
N TYR A 3 38.93 -35.28 11.86
CA TYR A 3 38.65 -33.88 11.50
C TYR A 3 37.64 -33.80 10.36
N LEU A 4 36.41 -34.27 10.59
CA LEU A 4 35.34 -34.17 9.60
C LEU A 4 33.99 -33.86 10.26
N LEU A 5 33.97 -32.84 11.13
CA LEU A 5 32.75 -32.47 11.86
C LEU A 5 32.72 -30.99 12.28
N ILE A 6 33.12 -30.05 11.41
CA ILE A 6 32.93 -28.60 11.67
C ILE A 6 32.75 -27.82 10.35
N ILE A 7 31.78 -28.13 9.48
CA ILE A 7 31.32 -27.18 8.43
C ILE A 7 29.84 -27.44 8.05
N VAL A 8 28.88 -27.23 8.95
CA VAL A 8 27.43 -27.17 8.59
C VAL A 8 26.68 -26.18 9.49
N ILE A 9 27.19 -24.95 9.68
CA ILE A 9 26.50 -23.90 10.47
C ILE A 9 26.36 -22.55 9.71
N VAL A 10 26.86 -22.40 8.48
CA VAL A 10 26.92 -21.07 7.81
C VAL A 10 26.04 -20.98 6.54
N THR A 11 24.79 -21.46 6.58
CA THR A 11 23.82 -21.22 5.49
C THR A 11 22.39 -20.97 5.97
N LEU A 12 22.21 -20.44 7.19
CA LEU A 12 20.96 -19.77 7.59
C LEU A 12 21.11 -18.26 7.46
N ILE A 13 21.64 -17.78 6.33
CA ILE A 13 21.42 -16.39 5.92
C ILE A 13 19.95 -16.34 5.51
N GLY A 14 19.08 -16.08 6.49
CA GLY A 14 17.67 -15.83 6.23
C GLY A 14 17.59 -14.74 5.17
N CYS A 15 16.83 -14.98 4.10
CA CYS A 15 16.50 -13.96 3.12
C CYS A 15 15.87 -12.78 3.87
N VAL A 16 16.63 -11.70 4.06
CA VAL A 16 16.09 -10.44 4.55
C VAL A 16 15.24 -9.89 3.41
N SER A 17 13.93 -9.85 3.61
CA SER A 17 13.03 -9.20 2.67
C SER A 17 13.46 -7.74 2.50
N PRO A 18 13.56 -7.22 1.27
CA PRO A 18 13.86 -5.80 1.08
C PRO A 18 12.76 -4.93 1.73
N VAL A 19 13.18 -3.87 2.44
CA VAL A 19 12.30 -2.99 3.21
C VAL A 19 12.31 -1.59 2.59
N ALA A 20 11.13 -1.00 2.41
CA ALA A 20 10.96 0.39 2.01
C ALA A 20 11.33 1.33 3.17
N LYS A 21 12.34 2.17 2.99
CA LYS A 21 12.75 3.15 4.00
C LYS A 21 11.96 4.45 3.79
N LEU A 22 10.89 4.61 4.57
CA LEU A 22 9.97 5.75 4.54
C LEU A 22 10.35 6.81 5.60
N THR A 23 11.34 6.53 6.45
CA THR A 23 11.88 7.45 7.48
C THR A 23 12.23 8.85 6.98
N PRO A 24 12.81 9.04 5.76
CA PRO A 24 13.14 10.38 5.27
C PRO A 24 11.94 11.33 5.16
N HIS A 25 10.72 10.79 5.19
CA HIS A 25 9.49 11.56 5.06
C HIS A 25 8.79 11.85 6.40
N LEU A 26 9.32 11.34 7.52
CA LEU A 26 8.74 11.61 8.84
C LEU A 26 9.05 13.04 9.30
N SER A 27 8.05 13.68 9.91
CA SER A 27 8.25 14.92 10.67
C SER A 27 8.80 14.61 12.06
N LEU A 28 10.11 14.80 12.25
CA LEU A 28 10.79 14.56 13.53
C LEU A 28 10.50 15.61 14.62
N ASP A 29 9.53 16.51 14.41
CA ASP A 29 9.21 17.57 15.37
C ASP A 29 8.49 17.01 16.60
N ASN A 30 8.76 17.61 17.78
CA ASN A 30 8.20 17.24 19.09
C ASN A 30 6.70 17.61 19.22
N GLN A 31 5.87 17.18 18.28
CA GLN A 31 4.42 17.32 18.38
C GLN A 31 3.84 16.23 19.27
N GLU A 32 2.73 16.53 19.94
CA GLU A 32 1.98 15.53 20.68
C GLU A 32 1.45 14.48 19.69
N LYS A 33 1.92 13.24 19.82
CA LYS A 33 1.55 12.17 18.90
C LYS A 33 0.09 11.80 19.09
N VAL A 34 -0.64 11.72 17.97
CA VAL A 34 -2.00 11.15 17.93
C VAL A 34 -1.99 9.72 18.47
N ASN A 35 -2.91 9.41 19.38
CA ASN A 35 -3.02 8.06 19.95
C ASN A 35 -3.71 7.12 18.96
N ILE A 36 -2.95 6.19 18.37
CA ILE A 36 -3.48 5.18 17.45
C ILE A 36 -3.74 3.87 18.19
N GLU A 37 -4.98 3.40 18.16
CA GLU A 37 -5.36 2.07 18.61
C GLU A 37 -5.38 1.09 17.43
N ASP A 38 -4.47 0.12 17.40
CA ASP A 38 -4.45 -0.92 16.38
C ASP A 38 -5.54 -1.98 16.67
N LYS A 39 -6.53 -2.08 15.76
CA LYS A 39 -7.58 -3.11 15.74
C LYS A 39 -7.52 -3.98 14.49
N ARG A 40 -6.43 -3.90 13.71
CA ARG A 40 -6.29 -4.63 12.44
C ARG A 40 -6.16 -6.13 12.69
N ASP A 41 -6.59 -6.94 11.72
CA ASP A 41 -6.36 -8.37 11.76
C ASP A 41 -4.87 -8.68 11.56
N VAL A 42 -4.26 -9.32 12.56
CA VAL A 42 -2.84 -9.70 12.57
C VAL A 42 -2.47 -10.56 11.34
N LYS A 43 -3.41 -11.35 10.80
CA LYS A 43 -3.18 -12.17 9.59
C LYS A 43 -2.91 -11.31 8.35
N LYS A 44 -3.51 -10.12 8.28
CA LYS A 44 -3.35 -9.18 7.16
C LYS A 44 -2.06 -8.36 7.22
N LEU A 45 -1.35 -8.39 8.34
CA LEU A 45 -0.08 -7.68 8.49
C LEU A 45 1.08 -8.32 7.72
N ARG A 46 0.90 -9.54 7.21
CA ARG A 46 1.88 -10.23 6.36
C ARG A 46 1.59 -9.96 4.89
N GLY A 47 2.66 -9.74 4.14
CA GLY A 47 2.57 -9.61 2.69
C GLY A 47 2.19 -10.93 2.03
N GLU A 48 1.42 -10.86 0.95
CA GLU A 48 1.05 -12.03 0.16
C GLU A 48 0.75 -11.65 -1.29
N PHE A 49 1.05 -12.56 -2.22
CA PHE A 49 0.50 -12.50 -3.58
C PHE A 49 -0.88 -13.13 -3.57
N LEU A 50 -1.89 -12.39 -4.04
CA LEU A 50 -3.28 -12.87 -4.00
C LEU A 50 -3.52 -13.98 -5.03
N SER A 51 -2.87 -13.91 -6.20
CA SER A 51 -2.90 -15.00 -7.18
C SER A 51 -1.70 -14.98 -8.14
N ASN A 52 -1.25 -16.18 -8.49
CA ASN A 52 -0.26 -16.42 -9.57
C ASN A 52 -0.90 -16.96 -10.86
N LEU A 53 -2.23 -17.15 -10.89
CA LEU A 53 -2.94 -17.63 -12.07
C LEU A 53 -3.28 -16.45 -12.98
N ILE A 54 -2.75 -16.44 -14.21
CA ILE A 54 -2.88 -15.32 -15.17
C ILE A 54 -4.33 -14.91 -15.47
N THR A 55 -5.26 -15.88 -15.39
CA THR A 55 -6.70 -15.72 -15.64
C THR A 55 -7.47 -15.23 -14.41
N SER A 56 -6.84 -15.10 -13.24
CA SER A 56 -7.49 -14.59 -12.03
C SER A 56 -7.53 -13.07 -12.02
N CYS A 57 -8.59 -12.48 -11.45
CA CYS A 57 -8.67 -11.03 -11.20
C CYS A 57 -7.63 -10.55 -10.17
N ASP A 58 -7.15 -11.46 -9.31
CA ASP A 58 -6.09 -11.20 -8.33
C ASP A 58 -4.67 -11.40 -8.90
N TYR A 59 -4.54 -11.72 -10.19
CA TYR A 59 -3.22 -12.01 -10.78
C TYR A 59 -2.29 -10.81 -10.70
N GLY A 60 -1.10 -11.00 -10.13
CA GLY A 60 -0.11 -9.92 -10.02
C GLY A 60 -0.47 -8.85 -8.98
N VAL A 61 -1.52 -9.08 -8.19
CA VAL A 61 -1.86 -8.27 -7.03
C VAL A 61 -1.07 -8.78 -5.82
N GLU A 62 -0.30 -7.90 -5.20
CA GLU A 62 0.45 -8.15 -3.96
C GLU A 62 -0.10 -7.28 -2.85
N ARG A 63 -0.50 -7.86 -1.71
CA ARG A 63 -0.68 -7.10 -0.47
C ARG A 63 0.68 -6.87 0.16
N LEU A 64 1.01 -5.63 0.47
CA LEU A 64 2.22 -5.30 1.22
C LEU A 64 2.00 -5.52 2.72
N GLY A 65 2.90 -6.29 3.32
CA GLY A 65 2.96 -6.49 4.77
C GLY A 65 3.72 -5.38 5.50
N GLU A 66 3.59 -5.35 6.82
CA GLU A 66 4.36 -4.46 7.70
C GLU A 66 5.87 -4.77 7.67
N ASP A 67 6.26 -5.99 7.28
CA ASP A 67 7.65 -6.40 7.12
C ASP A 67 8.33 -5.79 5.88
N ARG A 68 7.58 -5.02 5.09
CA ARG A 68 8.04 -4.40 3.84
C ARG A 68 8.21 -2.89 3.96
N THR A 69 7.91 -2.30 5.11
CA THR A 69 7.98 -0.84 5.34
C THR A 69 8.65 -0.52 6.66
N GLU A 70 9.50 0.50 6.67
CA GLU A 70 10.09 1.08 7.88
C GLU A 70 10.11 2.60 7.78
N PRO A 71 9.48 3.34 8.72
CA PRO A 71 8.74 2.86 9.91
C PRO A 71 7.48 2.04 9.58
N LEU A 72 6.84 1.51 10.62
CA LEU A 72 5.56 0.79 10.48
C LEU A 72 4.46 1.73 9.95
N ARG A 73 3.46 1.18 9.26
CA ARG A 73 2.40 2.01 8.65
C ARG A 73 1.62 2.84 9.68
N LEU A 74 1.40 2.31 10.89
CA LEU A 74 0.74 3.07 11.96
C LEU A 74 1.60 4.18 12.54
N GLU A 75 2.93 4.04 12.49
CA GLU A 75 3.85 5.11 12.90
C GLU A 75 3.82 6.25 11.88
N LEU A 76 3.77 5.92 10.58
CA LEU A 76 3.52 6.91 9.51
C LEU A 76 2.18 7.61 9.68
N LEU A 77 1.11 6.84 9.94
CA LEU A 77 -0.21 7.41 10.17
C LEU A 77 -0.19 8.40 11.34
N ALA A 78 0.40 8.01 12.47
CA ALA A 78 0.50 8.88 13.64
C ALA A 78 1.29 10.16 13.33
N ASP A 79 2.39 10.03 12.59
CA ASP A 79 3.24 11.15 12.19
C ASP A 79 2.52 12.14 11.26
N VAL A 80 1.89 11.64 10.20
CA VAL A 80 1.14 12.46 9.23
C VAL A 80 -0.07 13.12 9.89
N LEU A 81 -0.83 12.38 10.72
CA LEU A 81 -1.97 12.96 11.44
C LEU A 81 -1.54 14.02 12.44
N SER A 82 -0.41 13.83 13.13
CA SER A 82 0.10 14.84 14.07
C SER A 82 0.56 16.08 13.31
N SER A 83 1.42 15.91 12.31
CA SER A 83 2.08 17.01 11.59
C SER A 83 1.13 17.85 10.74
N LYS A 84 0.20 17.22 9.99
CA LYS A 84 -0.74 17.92 9.10
C LYS A 84 -2.07 18.25 9.76
N TYR A 85 -2.52 17.42 10.70
CA TYR A 85 -3.89 17.44 11.24
C TYR A 85 -3.97 17.50 12.76
N GLY A 86 -2.89 17.83 13.47
CA GLY A 86 -2.80 17.72 14.93
C GLY A 86 -3.95 18.39 15.69
N ASN A 87 -4.43 19.54 15.22
CA ASN A 87 -5.58 20.24 15.83
C ASN A 87 -6.88 19.41 15.78
N MET A 88 -7.11 18.65 14.72
CA MET A 88 -8.29 17.80 14.57
C MET A 88 -8.23 16.57 15.48
N PHE A 89 -7.04 16.02 15.72
CA PHE A 89 -6.85 14.76 16.44
C PHE A 89 -6.34 14.91 17.88
N SER A 90 -6.07 16.14 18.34
CA SER A 90 -5.55 16.43 19.68
C SER A 90 -6.45 15.84 20.79
N GLY A 91 -5.82 15.12 21.72
CA GLY A 91 -6.48 14.52 22.89
C GLY A 91 -7.47 13.38 22.59
N LYS A 92 -7.57 12.93 21.33
CA LYS A 92 -8.48 11.85 20.91
C LYS A 92 -7.69 10.65 20.38
N SER A 93 -8.35 9.49 20.36
CA SER A 93 -7.80 8.27 19.78
C SER A 93 -8.44 7.94 18.44
N VAL A 94 -7.63 7.46 17.51
CA VAL A 94 -8.06 6.90 16.23
C VAL A 94 -7.90 5.38 16.31
N LYS A 95 -8.99 4.63 16.11
CA LYS A 95 -8.95 3.17 16.02
C LYS A 95 -8.82 2.78 14.55
N VAL A 96 -7.86 1.91 14.25
CA VAL A 96 -7.60 1.46 12.87
C VAL A 96 -7.97 0.00 12.76
N TYR A 97 -8.98 -0.33 11.96
CA TYR A 97 -9.44 -1.69 11.69
C TYR A 97 -8.84 -2.25 10.39
N SER A 98 -8.54 -1.39 9.42
CA SER A 98 -7.83 -1.76 8.19
C SER A 98 -6.90 -0.63 7.77
N PHE A 99 -5.70 -1.02 7.34
CA PHE A 99 -4.76 -0.18 6.61
C PHE A 99 -3.98 -1.12 5.68
N ASP A 100 -4.70 -1.61 4.68
CA ASP A 100 -4.19 -2.57 3.71
C ASP A 100 -3.63 -1.79 2.52
N VAL A 101 -2.44 -2.18 2.05
CA VAL A 101 -1.80 -1.58 0.87
C VAL A 101 -1.61 -2.68 -0.16
N TYR A 102 -2.07 -2.47 -1.38
CA TYR A 102 -1.97 -3.40 -2.49
C TYR A 102 -1.18 -2.77 -3.64
N SER A 103 -0.30 -3.56 -4.24
CA SER A 103 0.33 -3.27 -5.52
C SER A 103 -0.38 -4.08 -6.59
N ASN A 104 -0.92 -3.45 -7.63
CA ASN A 104 -1.49 -4.18 -8.76
C ASN A 104 -0.59 -4.08 -9.98
N ARG A 105 0.16 -5.14 -10.27
CA ARG A 105 1.08 -5.24 -11.42
C ARG A 105 0.51 -6.13 -12.54
N ALA A 106 -0.80 -6.37 -12.53
CA ALA A 106 -1.43 -7.32 -13.43
C ALA A 106 -1.19 -6.99 -14.92
N ILE A 107 -1.24 -5.69 -15.30
CA ILE A 107 -0.94 -5.23 -16.66
C ILE A 107 0.44 -5.73 -17.09
N ILE A 108 1.45 -5.43 -16.28
CA ILE A 108 2.84 -5.67 -16.62
C ILE A 108 3.15 -7.16 -16.64
N PHE A 109 2.68 -7.90 -15.65
CA PHE A 109 2.94 -9.34 -15.58
C PHE A 109 2.29 -10.09 -16.74
N ARG A 110 1.06 -9.73 -17.13
CA ARG A 110 0.41 -10.33 -18.31
C ARG A 110 1.17 -9.99 -19.57
N HIS A 111 1.60 -8.74 -19.74
CA HIS A 111 2.41 -8.31 -20.87
C HIS A 111 3.72 -9.13 -21.00
N ILE A 112 4.45 -9.29 -19.91
CA ILE A 112 5.67 -10.13 -19.89
C ILE A 112 5.33 -11.59 -20.24
N ALA A 113 4.24 -12.14 -19.68
CA ALA A 113 3.83 -13.52 -19.94
C ALA A 113 3.44 -13.78 -21.40
N PHE A 114 2.89 -12.79 -22.10
CA PHE A 114 2.52 -12.89 -23.53
C PHE A 114 3.66 -12.55 -24.51
N GLY A 115 4.86 -12.23 -24.01
CA GLY A 115 6.07 -12.15 -24.84
C GLY A 115 6.33 -10.81 -25.54
N SER A 116 5.65 -9.74 -25.16
CA SER A 116 5.80 -8.40 -25.77
C SER A 116 6.90 -7.53 -25.12
N ALA A 117 7.92 -8.15 -24.50
CA ALA A 117 8.97 -7.43 -23.78
C ALA A 117 9.72 -6.41 -24.68
N GLY A 118 9.47 -5.11 -24.52
CA GLY A 118 10.44 -4.10 -24.95
C GLY A 118 9.97 -2.71 -25.36
N VAL A 119 8.68 -2.35 -25.42
CA VAL A 119 8.30 -1.02 -25.93
C VAL A 119 7.40 -0.26 -24.95
N GLN A 120 7.94 0.81 -24.37
CA GLN A 120 7.23 1.74 -23.47
C GLN A 120 5.91 2.27 -24.07
N GLY A 121 5.79 2.31 -25.40
CA GLY A 121 4.56 2.66 -26.13
C GLY A 121 3.48 1.58 -26.20
N GLU A 122 3.82 0.29 -26.01
CA GLU A 122 2.82 -0.81 -25.96
C GLU A 122 2.13 -0.89 -24.60
N LEU A 123 2.83 -0.54 -23.51
CA LEU A 123 2.23 -0.42 -22.16
C LEU A 123 1.06 0.56 -22.14
N MET A 124 1.21 1.72 -22.79
CA MET A 124 0.13 2.73 -22.87
C MET A 124 -1.05 2.23 -23.71
N LYS A 125 -0.82 1.49 -24.81
CA LYS A 125 -1.92 0.87 -25.59
C LYS A 125 -2.67 -0.18 -24.78
N LEU A 126 -1.98 -0.97 -23.98
CA LEU A 126 -2.59 -2.06 -23.23
C LEU A 126 -3.27 -1.62 -21.92
N ALA A 127 -2.80 -0.53 -21.29
CA ALA A 127 -3.59 0.18 -20.29
C ALA A 127 -4.95 0.67 -20.84
N THR A 128 -5.10 0.71 -22.17
CA THR A 128 -6.36 1.05 -22.85
C THR A 128 -7.11 -0.14 -23.46
N GLU A 129 -6.55 -1.36 -23.47
CA GLU A 129 -7.18 -2.55 -24.05
C GLU A 129 -7.92 -3.40 -22.99
N PRO A 130 -9.03 -4.06 -23.37
CA PRO A 130 -10.09 -4.53 -22.47
C PRO A 130 -9.76 -5.77 -21.63
N PHE A 131 -8.49 -6.11 -21.40
CA PHE A 131 -8.15 -7.22 -20.49
C PHE A 131 -8.59 -6.96 -19.02
N PHE A 132 -9.01 -5.74 -18.70
CA PHE A 132 -9.54 -5.31 -17.41
C PHE A 132 -11.06 -5.29 -17.33
N ASP A 133 -11.79 -5.40 -18.45
CA ASP A 133 -13.24 -5.20 -18.47
C ASP A 133 -14.04 -6.35 -17.82
N ASP A 134 -13.41 -7.52 -17.62
CA ASP A 134 -14.10 -8.70 -17.07
C ASP A 134 -14.01 -8.81 -15.54
N CYS A 135 -13.16 -8.02 -14.87
CA CYS A 135 -13.00 -8.06 -13.43
C CYS A 135 -13.80 -6.94 -12.76
N ALA A 136 -14.94 -7.31 -12.17
CA ALA A 136 -15.71 -6.38 -11.36
C ALA A 136 -14.88 -5.86 -10.18
N LEU A 137 -15.07 -4.60 -9.78
CA LEU A 137 -14.31 -3.98 -8.69
C LEU A 137 -14.41 -4.73 -7.35
N ASP A 138 -15.52 -5.44 -7.12
CA ASP A 138 -15.74 -6.27 -5.93
C ASP A 138 -15.05 -7.65 -5.99
N SER A 139 -14.50 -8.02 -7.14
CA SER A 139 -13.84 -9.32 -7.34
C SER A 139 -12.41 -9.38 -6.82
N SER A 140 -11.77 -8.23 -6.55
CA SER A 140 -10.41 -8.16 -5.98
C SER A 140 -10.23 -6.91 -5.12
N LEU A 141 -9.58 -7.06 -3.97
CA LEU A 141 -9.22 -5.93 -3.09
C LEU A 141 -8.18 -4.98 -3.72
N GLY A 142 -7.44 -5.44 -4.74
CA GLY A 142 -6.51 -4.63 -5.51
C GLY A 142 -7.02 -4.24 -6.90
N ALA A 143 -8.30 -4.49 -7.23
CA ALA A 143 -8.88 -4.06 -8.49
C ALA A 143 -8.89 -2.53 -8.61
N TYR A 144 -8.85 -2.03 -9.84
CA TYR A 144 -9.03 -0.62 -10.19
C TYR A 144 -9.66 -0.50 -11.59
N THR A 145 -10.31 0.63 -11.85
CA THR A 145 -10.84 0.99 -13.17
C THR A 145 -9.86 1.87 -13.93
N LYS A 146 -10.02 1.94 -15.24
CA LYS A 146 -9.18 2.79 -16.10
C LYS A 146 -9.30 4.27 -15.75
N GLU A 147 -10.47 4.70 -15.29
CA GLU A 147 -10.74 6.09 -14.92
C GLU A 147 -10.07 6.49 -13.60
N GLU A 148 -9.70 5.52 -12.77
CA GLU A 148 -9.01 5.74 -11.48
C GLU A 148 -7.49 5.89 -11.63
N VAL A 149 -6.93 5.52 -12.79
CA VAL A 149 -5.50 5.61 -13.05
C VAL A 149 -5.16 6.75 -14.01
N THR A 150 -4.11 7.50 -13.68
CA THR A 150 -3.68 8.68 -14.45
C THR A 150 -2.38 8.43 -15.22
N THR A 151 -1.69 7.32 -14.93
CA THR A 151 -0.44 6.91 -15.59
C THR A 151 -0.54 5.44 -16.04
N PRO A 152 0.31 4.99 -17.00
CA PRO A 152 0.31 3.59 -17.44
C PRO A 152 1.01 2.63 -16.47
N TYR A 153 1.44 3.12 -15.31
CA TYR A 153 2.24 2.35 -14.36
C TYR A 153 1.37 1.63 -13.34
N SER A 154 1.96 0.64 -12.68
CA SER A 154 1.27 -0.21 -11.71
C SER A 154 0.74 0.61 -10.52
N PRO A 155 -0.59 0.70 -10.30
CA PRO A 155 -1.12 1.53 -9.22
C PRO A 155 -0.89 0.91 -7.84
N ILE A 156 -0.90 1.78 -6.84
CA ILE A 156 -0.92 1.43 -5.42
C ILE A 156 -2.33 1.69 -4.91
N ILE A 157 -3.00 0.67 -4.38
CA ILE A 157 -4.35 0.77 -3.84
C ILE A 157 -4.27 0.68 -2.32
N ILE A 158 -4.86 1.64 -1.61
CA ILE A 158 -4.88 1.66 -0.14
C ILE A 158 -6.31 1.60 0.35
N LEU A 159 -6.59 0.65 1.25
CA LEU A 159 -7.88 0.47 1.91
C LEU A 159 -7.75 0.83 3.38
N PHE A 160 -8.46 1.87 3.79
CA PHE A 160 -8.59 2.28 5.19
C PHE A 160 -9.96 1.91 5.75
N ASP A 161 -9.96 1.48 7.00
CA ASP A 161 -11.16 1.37 7.83
C ASP A 161 -10.78 1.91 9.21
N VAL A 162 -11.31 3.08 9.56
CA VAL A 162 -10.94 3.80 10.78
C VAL A 162 -12.17 4.29 11.52
N GLU A 163 -12.06 4.37 12.83
CA GLU A 163 -13.05 5.00 13.70
C GLU A 163 -12.41 6.15 14.48
N TYR A 164 -13.03 7.31 14.38
CA TYR A 164 -12.67 8.52 15.13
C TYR A 164 -13.95 9.18 15.63
N ASP A 165 -13.99 9.50 16.92
CA ASP A 165 -15.15 10.11 17.58
C ASP A 165 -16.48 9.35 17.35
N LYS A 166 -16.41 8.01 17.44
CA LYS A 166 -17.51 7.06 17.18
C LYS A 166 -18.05 7.05 15.74
N GLN A 167 -17.44 7.84 14.85
CA GLN A 167 -17.72 7.79 13.42
C GLN A 167 -16.72 6.85 12.76
N ARG A 168 -17.24 5.89 12.00
CA ARG A 168 -16.43 4.91 11.28
C ARG A 168 -16.51 5.21 9.80
N VAL A 169 -15.36 5.34 9.14
CA VAL A 169 -15.28 5.56 7.70
C VAL A 169 -14.42 4.48 7.07
N GLN A 170 -14.78 4.14 5.84
CA GLN A 170 -13.99 3.26 4.99
C GLN A 170 -13.65 4.04 3.73
N THR A 171 -12.36 4.09 3.39
CA THR A 171 -11.90 4.75 2.17
C THR A 171 -11.06 3.79 1.34
N ARG A 172 -11.12 3.98 0.02
CA ARG A 172 -10.27 3.30 -0.95
C ARG A 172 -9.66 4.36 -1.84
N THR A 173 -8.34 4.41 -1.85
CA THR A 173 -7.55 5.35 -2.65
C THR A 173 -6.75 4.57 -3.68
N VAL A 174 -6.78 5.01 -4.95
CA VAL A 174 -5.95 4.49 -6.03
C VAL A 174 -4.92 5.56 -6.38
N PHE A 175 -3.66 5.27 -6.10
CA PHE A 175 -2.54 6.14 -6.43
C PHE A 175 -1.83 5.65 -7.69
N SER A 176 -1.62 6.56 -8.64
CA SER A 176 -0.90 6.28 -9.89
C SER A 176 0.52 6.86 -9.81
N PRO A 177 1.56 6.03 -9.69
CA PRO A 177 2.95 6.49 -9.65
C PRO A 177 3.35 7.22 -10.94
N GLU A 178 4.37 8.08 -10.85
CA GLU A 178 4.94 8.79 -12.01
C GLU A 178 5.94 7.95 -12.80
N GLU A 179 6.41 6.84 -12.22
CA GLU A 179 7.36 5.91 -12.83
C GLU A 179 7.04 4.47 -12.42
N GLU A 180 7.47 3.50 -13.25
CA GLU A 180 7.36 2.08 -12.91
C GLU A 180 8.56 1.63 -12.07
N PHE A 181 8.28 0.97 -10.96
CA PHE A 181 9.31 0.43 -10.06
C PHE A 181 9.14 -1.08 -9.82
N MET A 182 8.22 -1.77 -10.51
CA MET A 182 8.02 -3.23 -10.47
C MET A 182 7.80 -3.78 -9.04
N GLY A 183 7.28 -2.96 -8.12
CA GLY A 183 7.17 -3.27 -6.69
C GLY A 183 8.50 -3.37 -5.94
N GLN A 184 9.57 -2.76 -6.45
CA GLN A 184 10.83 -2.54 -5.75
C GLN A 184 10.71 -1.37 -4.76
N TYR A 185 9.89 -1.53 -3.72
CA TYR A 185 9.65 -0.48 -2.73
C TYR A 185 10.87 -0.07 -1.90
N ASN A 186 11.96 -0.84 -1.98
CA ASN A 186 13.24 -0.52 -1.34
C ASN A 186 14.14 0.39 -2.18
N SER A 187 13.77 0.72 -3.42
CA SER A 187 14.44 1.78 -4.18
C SER A 187 13.97 3.17 -3.69
N PRO A 188 14.74 4.24 -3.90
CA PRO A 188 14.30 5.60 -3.59
C PRO A 188 12.95 5.95 -4.23
N ASP A 189 12.79 5.64 -5.52
CA ASP A 189 11.58 5.98 -6.28
C ASP A 189 10.36 5.16 -5.81
N GLY A 190 10.55 3.87 -5.52
CA GLY A 190 9.49 3.01 -5.00
C GLY A 190 9.08 3.38 -3.57
N ALA A 191 10.04 3.79 -2.72
CA ALA A 191 9.77 4.26 -1.38
C ALA A 191 9.01 5.60 -1.40
N ASP A 192 9.43 6.53 -2.24
CA ASP A 192 8.77 7.83 -2.41
C ASP A 192 7.34 7.67 -2.97
N ALA A 193 7.15 6.83 -3.99
CA ALA A 193 5.83 6.53 -4.53
C ALA A 193 4.89 5.91 -3.48
N LEU A 194 5.41 4.98 -2.67
CA LEU A 194 4.63 4.38 -1.57
C LEU A 194 4.28 5.40 -0.48
N TYR A 195 5.22 6.27 -0.11
CA TYR A 195 4.96 7.34 0.84
C TYR A 195 3.87 8.28 0.32
N ARG A 196 3.99 8.77 -0.93
CA ARG A 196 2.99 9.64 -1.56
C ARG A 196 1.61 8.98 -1.64
N ALA A 197 1.55 7.69 -1.94
CA ALA A 197 0.30 6.94 -1.93
C ALA A 197 -0.33 6.90 -0.53
N ILE A 198 0.46 6.58 0.50
CA ILE A 198 0.02 6.56 1.90
C ILE A 198 -0.48 7.92 2.34
N GLU A 199 0.29 8.98 2.08
CA GLU A 199 -0.09 10.34 2.45
C GLU A 199 -1.41 10.75 1.77
N THR A 200 -1.55 10.49 0.47
CA THR A 200 -2.79 10.76 -0.28
C THR A 200 -3.99 10.03 0.33
N ALA A 201 -3.83 8.75 0.67
CA ALA A 201 -4.89 7.96 1.27
C ALA A 201 -5.29 8.44 2.68
N ILE A 202 -4.33 8.96 3.45
CA ILE A 202 -4.59 9.59 4.75
C ILE A 202 -5.37 10.90 4.55
N ASP A 203 -4.98 11.72 3.58
CA ASP A 203 -5.66 12.97 3.28
C ASP A 203 -7.14 12.70 2.87
N ASP A 204 -7.39 11.72 2.00
CA ASP A 204 -8.74 11.27 1.61
C ASP A 204 -9.56 10.77 2.82
N MET A 205 -8.95 9.97 3.70
CA MET A 205 -9.56 9.48 4.92
C MET A 205 -9.96 10.62 5.87
N VAL A 206 -9.10 11.62 6.05
CA VAL A 206 -9.37 12.79 6.90
C VAL A 206 -10.51 13.64 6.32
N LEU A 207 -10.54 13.81 4.99
CA LEU A 207 -11.65 14.51 4.32
C LEU A 207 -12.99 13.81 4.57
N GLU A 208 -13.04 12.49 4.45
CA GLU A 208 -14.27 11.71 4.69
C GLU A 208 -14.71 11.78 6.16
N LEU A 209 -13.77 11.69 7.11
CA LEU A 209 -14.05 11.90 8.53
C LEU A 209 -14.66 13.28 8.81
N GLY A 210 -14.13 14.33 8.17
CA GLY A 210 -14.66 15.69 8.25
C GLY A 210 -16.07 15.82 7.68
N ALA A 211 -16.35 15.15 6.56
CA ALA A 211 -17.68 15.15 5.95
C ALA A 211 -18.73 14.48 6.84
N VAL A 212 -18.41 13.32 7.42
CA VAL A 212 -19.32 12.56 8.30
C VAL A 212 -19.60 13.30 9.61
N THR A 213 -18.57 13.89 10.23
CA THR A 213 -18.74 14.67 11.47
C THR A 213 -19.58 15.93 11.26
N ALA A 214 -19.45 16.61 10.12
CA ALA A 214 -20.29 17.75 9.76
C ALA A 214 -21.77 17.39 9.55
N GLN A 215 -22.08 16.17 9.10
CA GLN A 215 -23.46 15.70 8.97
C GLN A 215 -24.10 15.34 10.32
N SER A 216 -23.32 14.79 11.27
CA SER A 216 -23.82 14.38 12.58
C SER A 216 -24.16 15.54 13.53
N THR A 217 -23.81 16.78 13.18
CA THR A 217 -24.02 17.98 14.01
C THR A 217 -25.23 18.82 13.59
N LYS A 218 -25.94 18.42 12.53
CA LYS A 218 -27.21 19.00 12.10
C LYS A 218 -28.39 18.24 12.67
#